data_AF-A0A662W166-F1
#
_entry.id   AF-A0A662W166-F1
#
_cell.length_a   1.000
_cell.length_b   1.000
_cell.length_c   1.000
_cell.angle_alpha   90.00
_cell.angle_beta   90.00
_cell.angle_gamma   90.00
#
_symmetry.space_group_name_H-M   'P 1'
#
loop_
_entity.id
_entity.type
_entity.pdbx_description
1 polymer ?
#
loop_
_entity_poly.entity_id
_entity_poly.type
_entity_poly.pdbx_seq_one_letter_code
_entity_poly.pdbx_strand_id
1 'polypeptide(L)'
;MNFINMLEREPKKLWLVVEGKIVSDHGIEAYTFGQLLTGLQRIIDVLKVSRYGRKYKKDIFRLFLTNISPGSLVAELQPRYYEVDIIGGIPFNEVASEFQKFVQVLIDDPEKFKTELEKEFADPSYILRFLQGLDSIWSKRNKFVVKTGLGYKEPEKLVELPPARQKYIKGLIEEYIEKSSTE
;
A
#
# COMPACT_ATOMS: atom_id res chain seq x y z
N MET A 1 26.45 23.45 -13.51
CA MET A 1 25.96 22.23 -12.82
C MET A 1 24.49 22.45 -12.53
N ASN A 2 23.59 21.81 -13.28
CA ASN A 2 22.17 22.18 -13.35
C ASN A 2 21.39 21.73 -12.11
N PHE A 3 20.53 22.62 -11.60
CA PHE A 3 19.63 22.48 -10.44
C PHE A 3 18.64 21.29 -10.50
N ILE A 4 18.60 20.56 -11.62
CA ILE A 4 17.65 19.47 -11.88
C ILE A 4 18.10 18.15 -11.22
N ASN A 5 19.38 17.99 -10.85
CA ASN A 5 19.92 16.75 -10.26
C ASN A 5 19.82 16.64 -8.72
N MET A 6 19.03 17.48 -8.06
CA MET A 6 18.87 17.44 -6.60
C MET A 6 17.49 16.95 -6.11
N LEU A 7 16.54 16.70 -7.02
CA LEU A 7 15.16 16.34 -6.68
C LEU A 7 14.92 14.83 -6.45
N GLU A 8 15.91 13.97 -6.62
CA GLU A 8 15.78 12.52 -6.37
C GLU A 8 16.67 12.05 -5.22
N ARG A 9 16.76 12.86 -4.16
CA ARG A 9 17.48 12.47 -2.94
C ARG A 9 16.60 11.94 -1.83
N GLU A 10 15.28 11.94 -1.96
CA GLU A 10 14.36 11.46 -0.93
C GLU A 10 13.37 10.46 -1.55
N PRO A 11 12.86 9.47 -0.79
CA PRO A 11 11.81 8.59 -1.26
C PRO A 11 10.52 9.40 -1.52
N LYS A 12 9.72 8.96 -2.49
CA LYS A 12 8.35 9.43 -2.64
C LYS A 12 7.56 9.09 -1.37
N LYS A 13 6.50 9.84 -1.11
CA LYS A 13 5.56 9.55 -0.02
C LYS A 13 4.40 8.74 -0.54
N LEU A 14 4.04 7.72 0.22
CA LEU A 14 2.77 7.02 0.06
C LEU A 14 1.71 7.81 0.83
N TRP A 15 0.78 8.39 0.09
CA TRP A 15 -0.32 9.17 0.61
C TRP A 15 -1.47 8.23 0.94
N LEU A 16 -2.05 8.40 2.12
CA LEU A 16 -3.24 7.70 2.58
C LEU A 16 -4.25 8.75 3.05
N VAL A 17 -5.38 8.86 2.35
CA VAL A 17 -6.44 9.81 2.67
C VAL A 17 -7.67 9.03 3.10
N VAL A 18 -8.13 9.31 4.33
CA VAL A 18 -9.33 8.71 4.89
C VAL A 18 -10.43 9.77 4.98
N GLU A 19 -11.56 9.49 4.34
CA GLU A 19 -12.74 10.36 4.29
C GLU A 19 -13.98 9.63 4.78
N GLY A 20 -14.89 10.31 5.50
CA GLY A 20 -16.19 9.74 5.91
C GLY A 20 -16.53 10.00 7.38
N LYS A 21 -17.65 9.42 7.84
CA LYS A 21 -18.23 9.71 9.17
C LYS A 21 -17.34 9.32 10.35
N ILE A 22 -16.40 8.39 10.16
CA ILE A 22 -15.42 8.03 11.19
C ILE A 22 -14.33 9.09 11.39
N VAL A 23 -14.24 10.03 10.44
CA VAL A 23 -13.35 11.19 10.46
C VAL A 23 -14.14 12.42 10.91
N SER A 24 -14.98 12.26 11.94
CA SER A 24 -15.72 13.37 12.56
C SER A 24 -14.76 14.20 13.43
N ASP A 25 -14.95 15.51 13.46
CA ASP A 25 -14.16 16.44 14.28
C ASP A 25 -12.64 16.37 14.04
N HIS A 26 -12.24 16.14 12.79
CA HIS A 26 -10.83 16.04 12.37
C HIS A 26 -10.03 14.93 13.07
N GLY A 27 -10.72 13.92 13.63
CA GLY A 27 -10.10 12.80 14.33
C GLY A 27 -10.51 11.45 13.75
N ILE A 28 -9.63 10.47 13.87
CA ILE A 28 -9.92 9.06 13.63
C ILE A 28 -9.65 8.28 14.91
N GLU A 29 -10.38 7.19 15.14
CA GLU A 29 -10.04 6.27 16.22
C GLU A 29 -8.64 5.70 16.00
N ALA A 30 -7.76 5.83 17.02
CA ALA A 30 -6.37 5.38 16.94
C ALA A 30 -6.25 3.88 16.59
N TYR A 31 -7.15 3.04 17.11
CA TYR A 31 -7.19 1.62 16.77
C TYR A 31 -7.49 1.40 15.29
N THR A 32 -8.53 2.05 14.76
CA THR A 32 -8.88 1.96 13.33
C THR A 32 -7.71 2.44 12.46
N PHE A 33 -7.10 3.58 12.79
CA PHE A 33 -5.96 4.08 12.04
C PHE A 33 -4.75 3.14 12.11
N GLY A 34 -4.46 2.58 13.29
CA GLY A 34 -3.42 1.57 13.48
C GLY A 34 -3.64 0.31 12.63
N GLN A 35 -4.88 -0.11 12.43
CA GLN A 35 -5.21 -1.20 11.49
C GLN A 35 -4.88 -0.84 10.04
N LEU A 36 -5.21 0.37 9.60
CA LEU A 36 -4.86 0.85 8.26
C LEU A 36 -3.35 0.85 8.04
N LEU A 37 -2.59 1.41 8.99
CA LEU A 37 -1.12 1.46 8.92
C LEU A 37 -0.48 0.06 8.93
N THR A 38 -1.01 -0.85 9.76
CA THR A 38 -0.52 -2.24 9.82
C THR A 38 -0.80 -3.00 8.53
N GLY A 39 -1.99 -2.81 7.94
CA GLY A 39 -2.35 -3.39 6.65
C GLY A 39 -1.43 -2.91 5.54
N LEU A 40 -1.15 -1.61 5.50
CA LEU A 40 -0.25 -1.03 4.52
C LEU A 40 1.20 -1.49 4.70
N GLN A 41 1.73 -1.54 5.93
CA GLN A 41 3.06 -2.09 6.18
C GLN A 41 3.17 -3.55 5.72
N ARG A 42 2.12 -4.35 5.93
CA ARG A 42 2.08 -5.75 5.47
C ARG A 42 2.18 -5.85 3.95
N ILE A 43 1.46 -5.00 3.22
CA ILE A 43 1.51 -4.94 1.75
C ILE A 43 2.95 -4.64 1.28
N ILE A 44 3.56 -3.59 1.83
CA ILE A 44 4.93 -3.19 1.48
C ILE A 44 5.93 -4.30 1.81
N ASP A 45 5.81 -4.94 2.96
CA ASP A 45 6.68 -6.05 3.36
C ASP A 45 6.61 -7.22 2.39
N VAL A 46 5.41 -7.56 1.90
CA VAL A 46 5.18 -8.67 0.97
C VAL A 46 5.77 -8.34 -0.41
N LEU A 47 5.48 -7.16 -0.96
CA LEU A 47 6.03 -6.71 -2.24
C LEU A 47 7.56 -6.63 -2.21
N LYS A 48 8.12 -6.13 -1.11
CA LYS A 48 9.57 -6.12 -0.89
C LYS A 48 10.16 -7.53 -0.95
N VAL A 49 9.51 -8.52 -0.33
CA VAL A 49 10.00 -9.91 -0.36
C VAL A 49 9.96 -10.49 -1.77
N SER A 50 8.92 -10.19 -2.56
CA SER A 50 8.87 -10.63 -3.96
C SER A 50 10.03 -10.02 -4.76
N ARG A 51 10.27 -8.71 -4.63
CA ARG A 51 11.25 -7.98 -5.44
C ARG A 51 12.71 -8.21 -5.04
N TYR A 52 13.00 -8.21 -3.73
CA TYR A 52 14.38 -8.23 -3.22
C TYR A 52 14.71 -9.42 -2.32
N GLY A 53 13.72 -10.28 -2.03
CA GLY A 53 13.89 -11.46 -1.19
C GLY A 53 13.81 -11.19 0.33
N ARG A 54 13.72 -12.28 1.10
CA ARG A 54 13.47 -12.24 2.55
C ARG A 54 14.58 -11.56 3.37
N LYS A 55 15.83 -11.67 2.91
CA LYS A 55 17.02 -11.16 3.61
C LYS A 55 17.33 -9.69 3.34
N TYR A 56 16.62 -9.05 2.42
CA TYR A 56 16.84 -7.65 2.09
C TYR A 56 16.46 -6.72 3.25
N LYS A 57 17.21 -5.63 3.40
CA LYS A 57 17.20 -4.73 4.57
C LYS A 57 15.77 -4.29 4.89
N LYS A 58 15.24 -4.69 6.06
CA LYS A 58 13.85 -4.38 6.44
C LYS A 58 13.63 -2.90 6.76
N ASP A 59 14.62 -2.26 7.35
CA ASP A 59 14.45 -0.91 7.90
C ASP A 59 14.25 0.16 6.82
N ILE A 60 14.66 -0.10 5.57
CA ILE A 60 14.47 0.83 4.44
C ILE A 60 13.06 0.80 3.84
N PHE A 61 12.21 -0.14 4.27
CA PHE A 61 10.80 -0.26 3.85
C PHE A 61 9.82 -0.03 5.01
N ARG A 62 10.32 0.23 6.23
CA ARG A 62 9.47 0.51 7.38
C ARG A 62 8.83 1.88 7.20
N LEU A 63 7.51 1.93 7.13
CA LEU A 63 6.75 3.16 6.98
C LEU A 63 6.70 3.92 8.31
N PHE A 64 6.97 5.22 8.25
CA PHE A 64 6.77 6.15 9.35
C PHE A 64 5.73 7.18 8.94
N LEU A 65 4.82 7.47 9.86
CA LEU A 65 3.90 8.59 9.72
C LEU A 65 4.69 9.89 9.88
N THR A 66 4.78 10.69 8.81
CA THR A 66 5.58 11.92 8.81
C THR A 66 4.75 13.18 8.98
N ASN A 67 3.45 13.12 8.69
CA ASN A 67 2.55 14.25 8.81
C ASN A 67 1.08 13.78 8.91
N ILE A 68 0.23 14.60 9.55
CA ILE A 68 -1.22 14.46 9.58
C ILE A 68 -1.85 15.83 9.31
N SER A 69 -2.64 15.98 8.25
CA SER A 69 -3.29 17.26 7.89
C SER A 69 -4.79 17.31 8.28
N PRO A 70 -5.37 18.50 8.54
CA PRO A 70 -6.81 18.67 8.83
C PRO A 70 -7.74 18.47 7.61
N GLY A 71 -9.05 18.27 7.86
CA GLY A 71 -10.13 18.27 6.85
C GLY A 71 -10.54 16.88 6.31
N SER A 72 -9.59 15.96 6.31
CA SER A 72 -9.70 14.50 6.14
C SER A 72 -8.41 13.95 6.78
N LEU A 73 -8.37 12.73 7.31
CA LEU A 73 -7.10 12.23 7.84
C LEU A 73 -6.18 11.92 6.66
N VAL A 74 -5.37 12.91 6.28
CA VAL A 74 -4.32 12.78 5.27
C VAL A 74 -3.06 12.40 6.01
N ALA A 75 -2.60 11.18 5.78
CA ALA A 75 -1.37 10.63 6.35
C ALA A 75 -0.30 10.49 5.26
N GLU A 76 0.88 11.02 5.57
CA GLU A 76 2.07 10.86 4.74
C GLU A 76 2.94 9.75 5.30
N LEU A 77 3.31 8.77 4.45
CA LEU A 77 4.07 7.60 4.86
C LEU A 77 5.30 7.41 3.98
N GLN A 78 6.48 7.39 4.61
CA GLN A 78 7.75 7.16 3.93
C GLN A 78 8.73 6.44 4.87
N PRO A 79 9.77 5.76 4.33
CA PRO A 79 10.81 5.19 5.18
C PRO A 79 11.68 6.27 5.82
N ARG A 80 12.09 6.04 7.08
CA ARG A 80 12.98 6.95 7.81
C ARG A 80 14.42 6.90 7.31
N TYR A 81 14.85 5.72 6.87
CA TYR A 81 16.15 5.49 6.26
C TYR A 81 15.91 4.92 4.87
N TYR A 82 16.63 5.40 3.87
CA TYR A 82 16.49 4.92 2.50
C TYR A 82 17.87 4.86 1.84
N GLU A 83 17.99 3.98 0.86
CA GLU A 83 19.20 3.83 0.05
C GLU A 83 18.84 4.10 -1.41
N VAL A 84 19.85 4.51 -2.17
CA VAL A 84 19.79 4.59 -3.63
C VAL A 84 20.52 3.36 -4.15
N ASP A 85 19.86 2.56 -4.99
CA ASP A 85 20.45 1.38 -5.60
C ASP A 85 21.51 1.77 -6.64
N ILE A 86 22.32 0.82 -7.08
CA ILE A 86 23.48 1.00 -7.96
C ILE A 86 23.09 1.67 -9.29
N ILE A 87 21.84 1.47 -9.74
CA ILE A 87 21.25 2.07 -10.94
C ILE A 87 20.55 3.43 -10.71
N GLY A 88 20.69 4.02 -9.52
CA GLY A 88 20.13 5.33 -9.18
C GLY A 88 18.67 5.34 -8.70
N GLY A 89 18.01 4.18 -8.64
CA GLY A 89 16.63 4.05 -8.15
C GLY A 89 16.53 3.99 -6.63
N ILE A 90 15.41 4.41 -6.06
CA ILE A 90 15.11 4.20 -4.64
C ILE A 90 14.22 2.95 -4.52
N PRO A 91 14.69 1.85 -3.90
CA PRO A 91 13.94 0.58 -3.82
C PRO A 91 12.53 0.71 -3.25
N PHE A 92 12.35 1.62 -2.29
CA PHE A 92 11.02 1.93 -1.75
C PHE A 92 10.07 2.47 -2.83
N ASN A 93 10.54 3.35 -3.72
CA ASN A 93 9.72 3.93 -4.77
C ASN A 93 9.20 2.86 -5.74
N GLU A 94 10.03 1.86 -6.05
CA GLU A 94 9.65 0.73 -6.90
C GLU A 94 8.54 -0.09 -6.25
N VAL A 95 8.72 -0.50 -4.99
CA VAL A 95 7.73 -1.27 -4.24
C VAL A 95 6.42 -0.51 -4.04
N ALA A 96 6.49 0.77 -3.68
CA ALA A 96 5.31 1.62 -3.52
C ALA A 96 4.60 1.84 -4.86
N SER A 97 5.33 1.96 -5.97
CA SER A 97 4.74 2.06 -7.30
C SER A 97 4.02 0.78 -7.70
N GLU A 98 4.59 -0.38 -7.36
CA GLU A 98 3.96 -1.68 -7.63
C GLU A 98 2.65 -1.83 -6.86
N PHE A 99 2.60 -1.38 -5.61
CA PHE A 99 1.34 -1.32 -4.85
C PHE A 99 0.29 -0.46 -5.58
N GLN A 100 0.64 0.73 -6.05
CA GLN A 100 -0.29 1.60 -6.79
C GLN A 100 -0.81 0.94 -8.07
N LYS A 101 0.06 0.23 -8.81
CA LYS A 101 -0.34 -0.54 -10.00
C LYS A 101 -1.36 -1.61 -9.65
N PHE A 102 -1.14 -2.38 -8.59
CA PHE A 102 -2.09 -3.41 -8.15
C PHE A 102 -3.46 -2.83 -7.80
N VAL A 103 -3.49 -1.70 -7.09
CA VAL A 103 -4.75 -1.00 -6.78
C VAL A 103 -5.45 -0.56 -8.07
N GLN A 104 -4.72 0.00 -9.02
CA GLN A 104 -5.27 0.44 -10.30
C GLN A 104 -5.82 -0.74 -11.12
N VAL A 105 -5.08 -1.85 -11.22
CA VAL A 105 -5.53 -3.07 -11.92
C VAL A 105 -6.79 -3.62 -11.28
N LEU A 106 -6.89 -3.65 -9.94
CA LEU A 106 -8.10 -4.09 -9.25
C LEU A 106 -9.34 -3.25 -9.59
N ILE A 107 -9.15 -1.95 -9.83
CA ILE A 107 -10.23 -1.04 -10.19
C ILE A 107 -10.68 -1.30 -11.63
N ASP A 108 -9.72 -1.28 -12.55
CA ASP A 108 -9.95 -1.31 -13.99
C ASP A 108 -10.37 -2.71 -14.48
N ASP A 109 -9.72 -3.76 -13.98
CA ASP A 109 -9.89 -5.14 -14.44
C ASP A 109 -9.61 -6.15 -13.30
N PRO A 110 -10.64 -6.48 -12.49
CA PRO A 110 -10.51 -7.43 -11.39
C PRO A 110 -10.07 -8.83 -11.83
N GLU A 111 -10.44 -9.28 -13.04
CA GLU A 111 -10.05 -10.61 -13.52
C GLU A 111 -8.54 -10.64 -13.76
N LYS A 112 -7.98 -9.57 -14.33
CA LYS A 112 -6.54 -9.42 -14.50
C LYS A 112 -5.79 -9.29 -13.17
N PHE A 113 -6.38 -8.68 -12.15
CA PHE A 113 -5.74 -8.48 -10.84
C PHE A 113 -5.22 -9.79 -10.23
N LYS A 114 -6.04 -10.85 -10.24
CA LYS A 114 -5.62 -12.17 -9.74
C LYS A 114 -4.42 -12.71 -10.50
N THR A 115 -4.47 -12.66 -11.83
CA THR A 115 -3.37 -13.13 -12.69
C THR A 115 -2.07 -12.35 -12.46
N GLU A 116 -2.14 -11.04 -12.22
CA GLU A 116 -0.95 -10.25 -11.90
C GLU A 116 -0.39 -10.59 -10.50
N LEU A 117 -1.25 -10.91 -9.51
CA LEU A 117 -0.78 -11.40 -8.21
C LEU A 117 -0.04 -12.73 -8.33
N GLU A 118 -0.57 -13.67 -9.11
CA GLU A 118 0.05 -14.99 -9.33
C GLU A 118 1.37 -14.89 -10.10
N LYS A 119 1.55 -13.87 -10.95
CA LYS A 119 2.84 -13.57 -11.60
C LYS A 119 3.85 -12.96 -10.65
N GLU A 120 3.42 -12.03 -9.80
CA GLU A 120 4.31 -11.33 -8.86
C GLU A 120 4.72 -12.22 -7.68
N PHE A 121 3.85 -13.14 -7.24
CA PHE A 121 4.08 -13.97 -6.07
C PHE A 121 4.03 -15.46 -6.43
N ALA A 122 5.21 -16.09 -6.48
CA ALA A 122 5.30 -17.53 -6.73
C ALA A 122 4.73 -18.40 -5.59
N ASP A 123 4.79 -17.92 -4.34
CA ASP A 123 4.33 -18.64 -3.15
C ASP A 123 2.95 -18.09 -2.72
N PRO A 124 1.90 -18.93 -2.70
CA PRO A 124 0.52 -18.55 -2.37
C PRO A 124 0.37 -17.84 -1.02
N SER A 125 1.25 -18.13 -0.05
CA SER A 125 1.21 -17.48 1.26
C SER A 125 1.49 -15.97 1.18
N TYR A 126 2.27 -15.51 0.19
CA TYR A 126 2.47 -14.08 -0.05
C TYR A 126 1.25 -13.42 -0.67
N ILE A 127 0.58 -14.11 -1.61
CA ILE A 127 -0.69 -13.64 -2.17
C ILE A 127 -1.71 -13.46 -1.04
N LEU A 128 -1.87 -14.47 -0.19
CA LEU A 128 -2.78 -14.41 0.95
C LEU A 128 -2.45 -13.24 1.88
N ARG A 129 -1.18 -13.05 2.23
CA ARG A 129 -0.76 -11.95 3.11
C ARG A 129 -0.97 -10.57 2.48
N PHE A 130 -0.76 -10.46 1.17
CA PHE A 130 -1.04 -9.23 0.41
C PHE A 130 -2.54 -8.90 0.45
N LEU A 131 -3.39 -9.87 0.13
CA LEU A 131 -4.85 -9.73 0.15
C LEU A 131 -5.38 -9.40 1.54
N GLN A 132 -4.85 -10.02 2.60
CA GLN A 132 -5.20 -9.69 3.98
C GLN A 132 -4.76 -8.27 4.38
N GLY A 133 -3.61 -7.81 3.88
CA GLY A 133 -3.17 -6.43 4.05
C GLY A 133 -4.13 -5.46 3.38
N LEU A 134 -4.55 -5.77 2.16
CA LEU A 134 -5.57 -5.04 1.41
C LEU A 134 -6.93 -5.01 2.14
N ASP A 135 -7.47 -6.14 2.60
CA ASP A 135 -8.73 -6.17 3.39
C ASP A 135 -8.64 -5.36 4.68
N SER A 136 -7.45 -5.28 5.29
CA SER A 136 -7.23 -4.48 6.50
C SER A 136 -7.29 -2.97 6.26
N ILE A 137 -7.03 -2.51 5.04
CA ILE A 137 -7.09 -1.07 4.69
C ILE A 137 -8.45 -0.64 4.12
N TRP A 138 -9.37 -1.58 3.86
CA TRP A 138 -10.75 -1.22 3.48
C TRP A 138 -11.59 -0.78 4.68
N SER A 139 -12.59 0.04 4.37
CA SER A 139 -13.59 0.41 5.36
C SER A 139 -14.45 -0.77 5.78
N LYS A 140 -14.37 -1.12 7.07
CA LYS A 140 -15.31 -2.05 7.67
C LYS A 140 -16.69 -1.38 7.71
N ARG A 141 -17.64 -1.97 6.98
CA ARG A 141 -19.06 -1.57 6.94
C ARG A 141 -19.31 -0.20 6.26
N ASN A 142 -18.50 0.20 5.28
CA ASN A 142 -18.68 1.42 4.48
C ASN A 142 -18.77 2.72 5.32
N LYS A 143 -18.07 2.79 6.45
CA LYS A 143 -18.08 3.96 7.34
C LYS A 143 -17.17 5.09 6.83
N PHE A 144 -16.24 4.75 5.95
CA PHE A 144 -15.25 5.64 5.36
C PHE A 144 -14.80 5.14 4.01
N VAL A 145 -14.01 5.95 3.33
CA VAL A 145 -13.34 5.67 2.07
C VAL A 145 -11.85 5.88 2.30
N VAL A 146 -11.03 5.04 1.67
CA VAL A 146 -9.57 5.17 1.70
C VAL A 146 -9.10 5.43 0.29
N LYS A 147 -8.36 6.51 0.11
CA LYS A 147 -7.68 6.84 -1.15
C LYS A 147 -6.17 6.77 -0.93
N THR A 148 -5.44 6.40 -1.97
CA THR A 148 -3.99 6.29 -1.94
C THR A 148 -3.34 6.92 -3.15
N GLY A 149 -2.10 7.37 -3.01
CA GLY A 149 -1.30 7.91 -4.10
C GLY A 149 0.18 7.88 -3.77
N LEU A 150 1.02 8.06 -4.78
CA LEU A 150 2.48 8.09 -4.62
C LEU A 150 3.07 9.34 -5.25
N GLY A 151 3.78 10.15 -4.46
CA GLY A 151 4.38 11.38 -4.96
C GLY A 151 5.25 12.09 -3.92
N TYR A 152 6.11 12.99 -4.38
CA TYR A 152 6.89 13.87 -3.50
C TYR A 152 6.01 14.93 -2.79
N LYS A 153 4.92 15.29 -3.45
CA LYS A 153 3.81 16.11 -2.93
C LYS A 153 2.52 15.31 -3.06
N GLU A 154 1.45 15.79 -2.42
CA GLU A 154 0.12 15.18 -2.54
C GLU A 154 -0.27 15.10 -4.02
N PRO A 155 -0.54 13.89 -4.57
CA PRO A 155 -0.93 13.73 -5.96
C PRO A 155 -2.30 14.34 -6.22
N GLU A 156 -2.46 15.04 -7.34
CA GLU A 156 -3.76 15.59 -7.77
C GLU A 156 -4.83 14.53 -7.98
N LYS A 157 -4.40 13.30 -8.31
CA LYS A 157 -5.27 12.14 -8.49
C LYS A 157 -4.88 11.06 -7.49
N LEU A 158 -5.66 10.96 -6.42
CA LEU A 158 -5.62 9.83 -5.52
C LEU A 158 -6.54 8.72 -6.05
N VAL A 159 -6.07 7.49 -5.93
CA VAL A 159 -6.82 6.30 -6.32
C VAL A 159 -7.63 5.84 -5.12
N GLU A 160 -8.95 5.85 -5.28
CA GLU A 160 -9.87 5.33 -4.26
C GLU A 160 -9.86 3.81 -4.24
N LEU A 161 -9.74 3.21 -3.05
CA LEU A 161 -9.94 1.77 -2.88
C LEU A 161 -11.43 1.45 -2.96
N PRO A 162 -11.93 0.87 -4.07
CA PRO A 162 -13.36 0.76 -4.33
C PRO A 162 -14.03 -0.19 -3.33
N PRO A 163 -14.98 0.26 -2.50
CA PRO A 163 -15.65 -0.61 -1.53
C PRO A 163 -16.36 -1.81 -2.19
N ALA A 164 -16.83 -1.63 -3.42
CA ALA A 164 -17.45 -2.69 -4.22
C ALA A 164 -16.54 -3.89 -4.50
N ARG A 165 -15.22 -3.73 -4.47
CA ARG A 165 -14.25 -4.82 -4.70
C ARG A 165 -13.93 -5.61 -3.44
N GLN A 166 -14.37 -5.17 -2.25
CA GLN A 166 -14.05 -5.86 -1.01
C GLN A 166 -14.60 -7.30 -0.99
N LYS A 167 -15.80 -7.55 -1.53
CA LYS A 167 -16.37 -8.90 -1.61
C LYS A 167 -15.51 -9.82 -2.48
N TYR A 168 -15.00 -9.31 -3.60
CA TYR A 168 -14.11 -10.03 -4.50
C TYR A 168 -12.80 -10.41 -3.78
N ILE A 169 -12.17 -9.45 -3.08
CA ILE A 169 -10.94 -9.69 -2.31
C ILE A 169 -11.16 -10.75 -1.22
N LYS A 170 -12.30 -10.72 -0.53
CA LYS A 170 -12.63 -11.75 0.48
C LYS A 170 -12.75 -13.14 -0.14
N GLY A 171 -13.37 -13.26 -1.31
CA GLY A 171 -13.43 -14.53 -2.05
C GLY A 171 -12.03 -15.05 -2.39
N LEU A 172 -11.12 -14.17 -2.83
CA LEU A 172 -9.73 -14.57 -3.07
C LEU A 172 -9.01 -14.99 -1.78
N ILE A 173 -9.25 -14.31 -0.66
CA ILE A 173 -8.66 -14.69 0.64
C ILE A 173 -9.07 -16.12 1.00
N GLU A 174 -10.35 -16.46 0.87
CA GLU A 174 -10.86 -17.81 1.13
C GLU A 174 -10.18 -18.85 0.21
N GLU A 175 -10.10 -18.56 -1.09
CA GLU A 175 -9.43 -19.42 -2.07
C GLU A 175 -7.95 -19.68 -1.72
N TYR A 176 -7.19 -18.65 -1.35
CA TYR A 176 -5.76 -18.81 -1.05
C TYR A 176 -5.49 -19.37 0.35
N ILE A 177 -6.43 -19.28 1.30
CA ILE A 177 -6.34 -20.01 2.58
C ILE A 177 -6.31 -21.51 2.30
N GLU A 178 -7.23 -22.02 1.47
CA GLU A 178 -7.29 -23.44 1.11
C GLU A 178 -6.01 -23.88 0.42
N LYS A 179 -5.56 -23.14 -0.60
CA LYS A 179 -4.32 -23.44 -1.34
C LYS A 179 -3.08 -23.48 -0.42
N SER A 180 -2.95 -22.50 0.47
CA SER A 180 -1.81 -22.42 1.41
C SER A 180 -1.82 -23.49 2.51
N SER A 181 -2.94 -24.18 2.71
CA SER A 181 -3.08 -25.26 3.70
C SER A 181 -2.75 -26.64 3.12
N THR A 182 -2.65 -26.76 1.80
CA THR A 182 -2.39 -28.00 1.06
C THR A 182 -0.96 -28.16 0.53
N GLU A 183 -0.11 -27.14 0.69
CA GLU A 183 1.33 -27.15 0.37
C GLU A 183 2.19 -27.28 1.63
#